data_AF-A0A9W9YTV0-F1
#
_entry.id   AF-A0A9W9YTV0-F1
#
_cell.length_a   1.000
_cell.length_b   1.000
_cell.length_c   1.000
_cell.angle_alpha   90.00
_cell.angle_beta   90.00
_cell.angle_gamma   90.00
#
_symmetry.space_group_name_H-M   'P 1'
#
loop_
_entity.id
_entity.type
_entity.pdbx_description
1 polymer ?
#
loop_
_entity_poly.entity_id
_entity_poly.type
_entity_poly.pdbx_seq_one_letter_code
_entity_poly.pdbx_strand_id
1 'polypeptide(L)'
;MQAQSNILPNQGGVDVKFKGMTNAFVQTVKVNGITGLWRGLTANLLKIAPNAGIMYLSFEYSKRFFLFYNGYTESPFSHVPKSNVDQSMSPNELRHHYDKKKGRNR
;
A
#
# COMPACT_ATOMS: atom_id res chain seq x y z
N MET A 1 17.39 21.43 -34.13
CA MET A 1 18.58 22.29 -34.32
C MET A 1 18.26 23.64 -33.67
N GLN A 2 18.88 23.96 -32.54
CA GLN A 2 18.68 25.25 -31.85
C GLN A 2 19.74 26.23 -32.35
N ALA A 3 19.30 27.41 -32.81
CA ALA A 3 20.17 28.45 -33.34
C ALA A 3 20.94 29.13 -32.20
N GLN A 4 22.27 29.09 -32.27
CA GLN A 4 23.17 29.77 -31.35
C GLN A 4 23.47 31.17 -31.90
N SER A 5 23.02 32.22 -31.20
CA SER A 5 23.34 33.62 -31.54
C SER A 5 24.39 34.17 -30.57
N ASN A 6 25.40 34.85 -31.10
CA ASN A 6 26.61 35.30 -30.39
C ASN A 6 26.42 36.58 -29.53
N ILE A 7 25.18 36.99 -29.25
CA ILE A 7 24.87 38.32 -28.70
C ILE A 7 24.52 38.24 -27.19
N LEU A 8 24.43 37.04 -26.61
CA LEU A 8 24.14 36.84 -25.20
C LEU A 8 25.33 36.16 -24.49
N PRO A 9 25.82 36.66 -23.34
CA PRO A 9 26.92 36.02 -22.58
C PRO A 9 26.57 34.62 -22.08
N ASN A 10 25.27 34.28 -22.11
CA ASN A 10 24.77 32.92 -22.04
C ASN A 10 24.01 32.66 -23.34
N GLN A 11 24.71 32.15 -24.34
CA GLN A 11 24.07 31.57 -25.53
C GLN A 11 22.96 30.65 -25.04
N GLY A 12 21.76 30.76 -25.62
CA GLY A 12 20.49 30.18 -25.16
C GLY A 12 20.41 28.65 -24.97
N GLY A 13 21.51 27.97 -24.67
CA GLY A 13 21.51 26.72 -23.94
C GLY A 13 21.10 26.97 -22.50
N VAL A 14 20.05 26.27 -22.08
CA VAL A 14 19.70 26.07 -20.67
C VAL A 14 21.01 25.82 -19.91
N ASP A 15 21.34 26.63 -18.91
CA ASP A 15 22.52 26.43 -18.06
C ASP A 15 22.48 25.01 -17.50
N VAL A 16 23.19 24.07 -18.15
CA VAL A 16 23.17 22.66 -17.79
C VAL A 16 24.09 22.52 -16.59
N LYS A 17 23.65 23.04 -15.43
CA LYS A 17 24.40 22.94 -14.16
C LYS A 17 24.71 21.49 -13.75
N PHE A 18 24.09 20.52 -14.43
CA PHE A 18 24.25 19.11 -14.15
C PHE A 18 24.82 18.34 -15.35
N LYS A 19 26.12 18.02 -15.28
CA LYS A 19 26.81 17.07 -16.20
C LYS A 19 26.26 15.62 -16.14
N GLY A 20 25.30 15.33 -15.27
CA GLY A 20 24.67 14.00 -15.11
C GLY A 20 23.94 13.85 -13.77
N MET A 21 23.18 12.75 -13.62
CA MET A 21 22.41 12.43 -12.39
C MET A 21 23.29 12.38 -11.13
N THR A 22 24.49 11.82 -11.24
CA THR A 22 25.43 11.69 -10.12
C THR A 22 25.99 13.04 -9.67
N ASN A 23 26.33 13.93 -10.60
CA ASN A 23 26.78 15.29 -10.28
C ASN A 23 25.65 16.10 -9.61
N ALA A 24 24.41 15.92 -10.06
CA ALA A 24 23.24 16.55 -9.45
C ALA A 24 22.99 16.07 -8.02
N PHE A 25 23.11 14.77 -7.78
CA PHE A 25 22.98 14.18 -6.45
C PHE A 25 24.04 14.73 -5.48
N VAL A 26 25.32 14.71 -5.88
CA VAL A 26 26.44 15.20 -5.06
C VAL A 26 26.30 16.69 -4.75
N GLN A 27 25.92 17.50 -5.74
CA GLN A 27 25.72 18.94 -5.55
C GLN A 27 24.52 19.24 -4.65
N THR A 28 23.43 18.47 -4.77
CA THR A 28 22.25 18.60 -3.90
C THR A 28 22.59 18.25 -2.45
N VAL A 29 23.37 17.19 -2.21
CA VAL A 29 23.83 16.80 -0.87
C VAL A 29 24.79 17.85 -0.29
N LYS A 30 25.71 18.41 -1.10
CA LYS A 30 26.62 19.46 -0.64
C LYS A 30 25.90 20.77 -0.26
N VAL A 31 24.83 21.13 -0.97
CA VAL A 31 24.11 22.40 -0.74
C VAL A 31 23.04 22.28 0.35
N ASN A 32 22.27 21.20 0.35
CA ASN A 32 21.10 21.03 1.23
C ASN A 32 21.29 19.99 2.35
N GLY A 33 22.46 19.34 2.41
CA GLY A 33 22.73 18.22 3.30
C GLY A 33 21.94 16.95 2.95
N ILE A 34 22.16 15.88 3.74
CA ILE A 34 21.44 14.60 3.57
C ILE A 34 19.93 14.79 3.76
N THR A 35 19.51 15.66 4.68
CA THR A 35 18.09 15.99 4.92
C THR A 35 17.39 16.64 3.73
N GLY A 36 18.13 17.28 2.83
CA GLY A 36 17.59 17.84 1.59
C GLY A 36 16.98 16.79 0.66
N LEU A 37 17.53 15.57 0.67
CA LEU A 37 17.02 14.44 -0.13
C LEU A 37 15.66 13.94 0.38
N TRP A 38 15.40 14.08 1.69
CA TRP A 38 14.19 13.56 2.34
C TRP A 38 13.01 14.53 2.30
N ARG A 39 13.26 15.84 2.08
CA ARG A 39 12.19 16.87 2.08
C ARG A 39 11.08 16.61 1.04
N GLY A 40 11.39 16.01 -0.10
CA GLY A 40 10.39 15.63 -1.11
C GLY A 40 9.82 14.22 -0.91
N LEU A 41 10.62 13.32 -0.35
CA LEU A 41 10.22 11.93 -0.12
C LEU A 41 9.18 11.81 1.00
N THR A 42 9.35 12.56 2.10
CA THR A 42 8.40 12.56 3.22
C THR A 42 7.01 13.01 2.78
N ALA A 43 6.90 14.04 1.94
CA ALA A 43 5.62 14.50 1.40
C ALA A 43 4.94 13.45 0.52
N ASN A 44 5.72 12.68 -0.26
CA ASN A 44 5.19 11.57 -1.05
C ASN A 44 4.77 10.39 -0.17
N LEU A 45 5.56 10.04 0.84
CA LEU A 45 5.22 8.97 1.79
C LEU A 45 3.96 9.30 2.59
N LEU A 46 3.79 10.56 3.00
CA LEU A 46 2.59 11.01 3.71
C LEU A 46 1.32 10.85 2.86
N LYS A 47 1.43 10.98 1.53
CA LYS A 47 0.32 10.72 0.59
C LYS A 47 0.04 9.23 0.40
N ILE A 48 1.09 8.40 0.38
CA ILE A 48 0.96 6.95 0.15
C ILE A 48 0.45 6.23 1.41
N ALA A 49 0.81 6.72 2.60
CA ALA A 49 0.41 6.14 3.88
C ALA A 49 -1.11 5.94 4.03
N PRO A 50 -1.99 6.93 3.82
CA PRO A 50 -3.43 6.71 3.92
C PRO A 50 -3.96 5.76 2.83
N ASN A 51 -3.40 5.80 1.61
CA ASN A 51 -3.78 4.88 0.54
C ASN A 51 -3.49 3.42 0.91
N ALA A 52 -2.28 3.15 1.42
CA ALA A 52 -1.91 1.83 1.91
C ALA A 52 -2.80 1.40 3.09
N GLY A 53 -3.08 2.31 4.03
CA GLY A 53 -3.96 2.06 5.17
C GLY A 53 -5.37 1.63 4.73
N ILE A 54 -5.99 2.39 3.81
CA ILE A 54 -7.33 2.09 3.30
C ILE A 54 -7.35 0.76 2.56
N MET A 55 -6.32 0.46 1.76
CA MET A 55 -6.21 -0.82 1.05
C MET A 55 -6.20 -2.00 2.04
N TYR A 56 -5.35 -1.94 3.07
CA TYR A 56 -5.27 -3.00 4.08
C TYR A 56 -6.58 -3.13 4.88
N LEU A 57 -7.16 -2.01 5.30
CA LEU A 57 -8.44 -2.00 6.02
C LEU A 57 -9.56 -2.60 5.19
N SER A 58 -9.65 -2.24 3.91
CA SER A 58 -10.68 -2.74 2.99
C SER A 58 -10.53 -4.25 2.75
N PHE A 59 -9.30 -4.72 2.59
CA PHE A 59 -9.00 -6.15 2.45
C PHE A 59 -9.37 -6.94 3.70
N GLU A 60 -8.93 -6.48 4.88
CA GLU A 60 -9.26 -7.10 6.16
C GLU A 60 -10.76 -7.14 6.41
N TYR A 61 -11.46 -6.03 6.13
CA TYR A 61 -12.90 -5.94 6.29
C TYR A 61 -13.63 -6.92 5.37
N SER A 62 -13.24 -6.96 4.08
CA SER A 62 -13.85 -7.85 3.08
C SER A 62 -13.63 -9.32 3.44
N LYS A 63 -12.41 -9.67 3.85
CA LYS A 63 -12.05 -11.03 4.30
C LYS A 63 -12.89 -11.44 5.51
N ARG A 64 -13.00 -10.58 6.53
CA ARG A 64 -13.79 -10.85 7.75
C ARG A 64 -15.27 -10.98 7.45
N PHE A 65 -15.81 -10.12 6.59
CA PHE A 65 -17.20 -10.18 6.15
C PHE A 65 -17.51 -11.52 5.47
N PHE A 66 -16.64 -11.97 4.55
CA PHE A 66 -16.81 -13.24 3.87
C PHE A 66 -16.67 -14.44 4.83
N LEU A 67 -15.69 -14.41 5.73
CA LEU A 67 -15.53 -15.47 6.74
C LEU A 67 -16.73 -15.56 7.68
N PHE A 68 -17.33 -14.43 8.04
CA PHE A 68 -18.54 -14.38 8.85
C PHE A 68 -19.76 -14.93 8.08
N TYR A 69 -19.95 -14.50 6.82
CA TYR A 69 -21.03 -15.01 5.96
C TYR A 69 -20.96 -16.54 5.76
N ASN A 70 -19.76 -17.10 5.70
CA ASN A 70 -19.55 -18.54 5.58
C ASN A 70 -19.54 -19.30 6.92
N GLY A 71 -19.70 -18.60 8.06
CA GLY A 71 -19.80 -19.21 9.38
C GLY A 71 -18.48 -19.70 10.00
N TYR A 72 -17.33 -19.25 9.49
CA TYR A 72 -16.00 -19.60 10.02
C TYR A 72 -15.60 -18.78 11.27
N THR A 73 -16.22 -17.63 11.50
CA THR A 73 -15.99 -16.76 12.66
C THR A 73 -17.29 -16.39 13.37
N GLU A 74 -17.23 -16.20 14.69
CA GLU A 74 -18.38 -15.79 15.52
C GLU A 74 -18.68 -14.30 15.40
N SER A 75 -17.67 -13.49 15.06
CA SER A 75 -17.82 -12.04 15.00
C SER A 75 -16.91 -11.40 13.96
N PRO A 76 -17.36 -10.31 13.30
CA PRO A 76 -16.57 -9.60 12.30
C PRO A 76 -15.35 -8.86 12.90
N PHE A 77 -15.28 -8.71 14.22
CA PHE A 77 -14.20 -7.98 14.91
C PHE A 77 -13.14 -8.88 15.53
N SER A 78 -13.41 -10.18 15.71
CA SER A 78 -12.47 -11.09 16.35
C SER A 78 -11.69 -11.91 15.31
N HIS A 79 -10.36 -11.96 15.46
CA HIS A 79 -9.46 -12.76 14.60
C HIS A 79 -9.45 -14.24 15.01
N VAL A 80 -10.01 -14.60 16.16
CA VAL A 80 -10.03 -16.00 16.58
C VAL A 80 -11.03 -16.81 15.75
N PRO A 81 -10.59 -17.94 15.17
CA PRO A 81 -11.47 -18.94 14.61
C PRO A 81 -12.56 -19.36 15.57
N LYS A 82 -13.72 -19.79 15.06
CA LYS A 82 -14.71 -20.49 15.89
C LYS A 82 -14.07 -21.76 16.47
N SER A 83 -13.90 -21.82 17.80
CA SER A 83 -13.11 -22.84 18.52
C SER A 83 -13.66 -24.28 18.49
N ASN A 84 -14.75 -24.54 17.76
CA ASN A 84 -15.39 -25.85 17.66
C ASN A 84 -15.72 -26.26 16.21
N VAL A 85 -15.05 -25.63 15.24
CA VAL A 85 -15.14 -25.93 13.81
C VAL A 85 -13.72 -26.11 13.28
N ASP A 86 -13.43 -27.26 12.67
CA ASP A 86 -12.18 -27.47 11.97
C ASP A 86 -12.10 -26.53 10.76
N GLN A 87 -11.10 -25.64 10.73
CA GLN A 87 -10.95 -24.62 9.68
C GLN A 87 -10.47 -25.17 8.35
N SER A 88 -10.06 -26.44 8.31
CA SER A 88 -9.72 -27.12 7.06
C SER A 88 -10.96 -27.63 6.31
N MET A 89 -12.13 -27.64 6.96
CA MET A 89 -13.37 -28.09 6.33
C MET A 89 -13.80 -27.16 5.19
N SER A 90 -14.15 -27.79 4.08
CA SER A 90 -14.70 -27.13 2.90
C SER A 90 -16.06 -26.47 3.22
N PRO A 91 -16.44 -25.36 2.57
CA PRO A 91 -17.72 -24.67 2.83
C PRO A 91 -18.95 -25.60 2.78
N ASN A 92 -18.89 -26.63 1.94
CA ASN A 92 -19.97 -27.61 1.79
C ASN A 92 -20.12 -28.52 3.03
N GLU A 93 -19.02 -28.88 3.68
CA GLU A 93 -19.01 -29.72 4.90
C GLU A 93 -19.54 -28.94 6.10
N LEU A 94 -19.20 -27.65 6.17
CA LEU A 94 -19.68 -26.73 7.19
C LEU A 94 -21.20 -26.56 7.19
N ARG A 95 -21.78 -26.39 5.99
CA ARG A 95 -23.24 -26.35 5.80
C ARG A 95 -23.90 -27.63 6.32
N HIS A 96 -23.32 -28.78 5.98
CA HIS A 96 -23.82 -30.08 6.38
C HIS A 96 -23.75 -30.29 7.90
N HIS A 97 -22.67 -29.81 8.54
CA HIS A 97 -22.51 -29.86 9.99
C HIS A 97 -23.53 -28.95 10.71
N TYR A 98 -23.79 -27.76 10.17
CA TYR A 98 -24.79 -26.84 10.73
C TYR A 98 -26.20 -27.42 10.64
N ASP A 99 -26.56 -28.04 9.51
CA ASP A 99 -27.88 -28.63 9.30
C ASP A 99 -28.11 -29.85 10.21
N LYS A 100 -27.07 -30.69 10.38
CA LYS A 100 -27.09 -31.82 11.32
C LYS A 100 -27.27 -31.37 12.78
N LYS A 101 -26.67 -30.24 13.18
CA LYS A 101 -26.92 -29.65 14.52
C LYS A 101 -28.32 -29.09 14.66
N LYS A 102 -28.87 -28.46 13.62
CA LYS A 102 -30.22 -27.88 13.61
C LYS A 102 -31.31 -28.94 13.74
N GLY A 103 -31.12 -30.11 13.13
CA GLY A 103 -32.04 -31.24 13.22
C GLY A 103 -32.04 -31.99 14.56
N ARG A 104 -31.00 -31.83 15.39
CA ARG A 104 -30.88 -32.51 16.70
C ARG A 104 -31.50 -31.73 17.86
N ASN A 105 -31.90 -30.47 17.63
CA ASN A 105 -32.50 -29.58 18.63
C ASN A 105 -34.02 -29.36 18.37
N ARG A 106 -34.63 -30.19 17.53
CA ARG A 106 -36.07 -30.37 17.35
C ARG A 106 -36.43 -31.79 17.76
#